data_AF-A0A1Y6IS41-F1
#
_entry.id   AF-A0A1Y6IS41-F1
#
_cell.length_a   1.000
_cell.length_b   1.000
_cell.length_c   1.000
_cell.angle_alpha   90.00
_cell.angle_beta   90.00
_cell.angle_gamma   90.00
#
_symmetry.space_group_name_H-M   'P 1'
#
loop_
_entity.id
_entity.type
_entity.pdbx_description
1 polymer ?
#
loop_
_entity_poly.entity_id
_entity_poly.type
_entity_poly.pdbx_seq_one_letter_code
_entity_poly.pdbx_strand_id
1 'polypeptide(L)'
;MSHTTITGQCCCGAVRFTVKDSFSRFFFCHCEQCRRMTGSAHASNLFTEPENITWTQGVEQTTRYEHPERSFTQVFCSTCGSGLPYVNSSGKYLIVPAGSLDSEPSKAVDARIFCQEQTSWHKEGLSAKIFDGFPE
;
A
#
# COMPACT_ATOMS: atom_id res chain seq x y z
N MET A 1 -6.36 23.19 9.92
CA MET A 1 -5.90 22.07 10.75
C MET A 1 -4.52 21.69 10.25
N SER A 2 -3.52 21.67 11.12
CA SER A 2 -2.15 21.27 10.76
C SER A 2 -2.17 19.75 10.53
N HIS A 3 -2.11 19.32 9.27
CA HIS A 3 -1.93 17.90 8.96
C HIS A 3 -0.49 17.51 9.31
N THR A 4 -0.33 16.53 10.19
CA THR A 4 0.98 15.95 10.51
C THR A 4 1.56 15.31 9.25
N THR A 5 2.87 15.46 9.02
CA THR A 5 3.56 14.79 7.92
C THR A 5 4.02 13.41 8.37
N ILE A 6 3.77 12.39 7.55
CA ILE A 6 4.26 11.02 7.72
C ILE A 6 5.37 10.76 6.70
N THR A 7 6.46 10.15 7.13
CA THR A 7 7.52 9.66 6.25
C THR A 7 7.20 8.24 5.78
N GLY A 8 7.71 7.88 4.61
CA GLY A 8 7.67 6.51 4.12
C GLY A 8 8.89 6.17 3.29
N GLN A 9 9.13 4.88 3.15
CA GLN A 9 10.28 4.35 2.43
C GLN A 9 10.01 2.94 1.90
N CYS A 10 10.81 2.51 0.93
CA CYS A 10 10.88 1.10 0.56
C CYS A 10 11.71 0.30 1.57
N CYS A 11 11.61 -1.04 1.55
CA CYS A 11 12.30 -1.93 2.49
C CYS A 11 13.83 -1.75 2.51
N CYS A 12 14.45 -1.50 1.35
CA CYS A 12 15.90 -1.24 1.28
C CYS A 12 16.31 0.21 1.57
N GLY A 13 15.35 1.12 1.80
CA GLY A 13 15.62 2.54 2.09
C GLY A 13 16.13 3.37 0.90
N ALA A 14 16.24 2.79 -0.31
CA ALA A 14 16.68 3.50 -1.51
C ALA A 14 15.69 4.59 -1.96
N VAL A 15 14.39 4.36 -1.75
CA VAL A 15 13.31 5.30 -2.08
C VAL A 15 12.68 5.82 -0.80
N ARG A 16 12.55 7.14 -0.67
CA ARG A 16 11.93 7.82 0.47
C ARG A 16 10.96 8.90 0.01
N PHE A 17 9.90 9.10 0.79
CA PHE A 17 8.90 10.13 0.51
C PHE A 17 8.27 10.63 1.81
N THR A 18 7.50 11.71 1.67
CA THR A 18 6.61 12.22 2.72
C THR A 18 5.22 12.43 2.15
N VAL A 19 4.21 12.28 3.01
CA VAL A 19 2.80 12.58 2.72
C VAL A 19 2.18 13.29 3.92
N LYS A 20 1.18 14.14 3.70
CA LYS A 20 0.36 14.67 4.80
C LYS A 20 -0.59 13.57 5.26
N ASP A 21 -0.77 13.44 6.57
CA ASP A 21 -1.77 12.56 7.17
C ASP A 21 -3.18 13.15 6.96
N SER A 22 -3.67 12.96 5.74
CA SER A 22 -4.91 13.52 5.23
C SER A 22 -5.51 12.59 4.18
N PHE A 23 -5.74 11.34 4.57
CA PHE A 23 -6.29 10.33 3.67
C PHE A 23 -7.82 10.39 3.64
N SER A 24 -8.40 10.32 2.44
CA SER A 24 -9.85 10.30 2.25
C SER A 24 -10.43 8.89 2.38
N ARG A 25 -9.65 7.85 2.08
CA ARG A 25 -10.08 6.44 2.16
C ARG A 25 -8.93 5.53 2.57
N PHE A 26 -9.28 4.41 3.20
CA PHE A 26 -8.38 3.30 3.49
C PHE A 26 -9.09 1.97 3.27
N PHE A 27 -8.62 1.19 2.29
CA PHE A 27 -9.23 -0.09 1.94
C PHE A 27 -8.26 -1.27 2.02
N PHE A 28 -8.80 -2.41 2.46
CA PHE A 28 -8.17 -3.72 2.29
C PHE A 28 -8.81 -4.42 1.09
N CYS A 29 -8.06 -4.54 0.01
CA CYS A 29 -8.55 -5.13 -1.24
C CYS A 29 -8.14 -6.60 -1.36
N HIS A 30 -9.12 -7.48 -1.37
CA HIS A 30 -8.91 -8.93 -1.43
C HIS A 30 -8.96 -9.50 -2.85
N CYS A 31 -9.08 -8.69 -3.90
CA CYS A 31 -9.15 -9.21 -5.27
C CYS A 31 -7.86 -9.95 -5.68
N GLU A 32 -7.98 -10.83 -6.66
CA GLU A 32 -6.90 -11.69 -7.12
C GLU A 32 -5.65 -10.91 -7.52
N GLN A 33 -5.82 -9.78 -8.19
CA GLN A 33 -4.71 -8.93 -8.62
C GLN A 33 -3.95 -8.38 -7.40
N CYS A 34 -4.66 -7.89 -6.38
CA CYS A 34 -4.04 -7.38 -5.16
C CYS A 34 -3.31 -8.48 -4.37
N ARG A 35 -3.86 -9.71 -4.33
CA ARG A 35 -3.19 -10.86 -3.71
C ARG A 35 -1.92 -11.23 -4.47
N ARG A 36 -2.00 -11.33 -5.80
CA ARG A 36 -0.85 -11.68 -6.66
C ARG A 36 0.29 -10.65 -6.55
N MET A 37 -0.03 -9.36 -6.51
CA MET A 37 1.00 -8.34 -6.45
C MET A 37 1.69 -8.23 -5.09
N THR A 38 0.93 -8.36 -4.01
CA THR A 38 1.48 -8.22 -2.66
C THR A 38 2.07 -9.53 -2.14
N GLY A 39 1.76 -10.66 -2.78
CA GLY A 39 2.04 -11.99 -2.22
C GLY A 39 1.28 -12.26 -0.92
N SER A 40 0.28 -11.44 -0.57
CA SER A 40 -0.41 -11.45 0.73
C SER A 40 -1.92 -11.61 0.58
N ALA A 41 -2.65 -11.58 1.70
CA ALA A 41 -4.10 -11.78 1.72
C ALA A 41 -4.90 -10.63 1.10
N HIS A 42 -4.31 -9.44 1.05
CA HIS A 42 -4.92 -8.22 0.51
C HIS A 42 -3.86 -7.14 0.26
N ALA A 43 -4.16 -6.20 -0.61
CA ALA A 43 -3.45 -4.92 -0.61
C ALA A 43 -4.12 -3.96 0.40
N SER A 44 -3.31 -3.29 1.21
CA SER A 44 -3.75 -2.26 2.16
C SER A 44 -3.39 -0.88 1.61
N ASN A 45 -4.38 -0.18 1.06
CA ASN A 45 -4.14 1.05 0.29
C ASN A 45 -4.94 2.23 0.86
N LEU A 46 -4.22 3.32 1.11
CA LEU A 46 -4.77 4.63 1.45
C LEU A 46 -4.94 5.45 0.17
N PHE A 47 -5.90 6.37 0.19
CA PHE A 47 -6.20 7.27 -0.92
C PHE A 47 -6.18 8.72 -0.43
N THR A 48 -5.58 9.60 -1.22
CA THR A 48 -5.51 11.04 -0.96
C THR A 48 -5.44 11.80 -2.29
N GLU A 49 -5.48 13.13 -2.22
CA GLU A 49 -5.25 14.02 -3.38
C GLU A 49 -3.93 13.67 -4.11
N PRO A 50 -3.90 13.72 -5.45
CA PRO A 50 -2.73 13.35 -6.27
C PRO A 50 -1.42 14.05 -5.87
N GLU A 51 -1.52 15.29 -5.40
CA GLU A 51 -0.38 16.14 -5.04
C GLU A 51 0.11 15.91 -3.61
N ASN A 52 -0.55 15.05 -2.82
CA ASN A 52 -0.16 14.78 -1.44
C ASN A 52 1.03 13.83 -1.32
N ILE A 53 2.12 14.14 -2.03
CA ILE A 53 3.38 13.43 -1.95
C ILE A 53 4.55 14.35 -2.23
N THR A 54 5.63 14.17 -1.49
CA THR A 54 6.94 14.73 -1.80
C THR A 54 7.97 13.63 -1.73
N TRP A 55 8.53 13.25 -2.89
CA TRP A 55 9.66 12.33 -2.94
C TRP A 55 10.90 13.04 -2.37
N THR A 56 11.51 12.42 -1.37
CA THR A 56 12.70 12.98 -0.70
C THR A 56 13.98 12.29 -1.15
N GLN A 57 13.89 11.08 -1.74
CA GLN A 57 15.02 10.34 -2.26
C GLN A 57 14.56 9.25 -3.26
N GLY A 58 15.35 9.00 -4.31
CA GLY A 58 15.31 7.75 -5.05
C GLY A 58 14.08 7.52 -5.93
N VAL A 59 13.37 8.58 -6.35
CA VAL A 59 12.17 8.44 -7.21
C VAL A 59 12.50 7.76 -8.55
N GLU A 60 13.71 7.94 -9.05
CA GLU A 60 14.26 7.29 -10.23
C GLU A 60 14.43 5.77 -10.07
N GLN A 61 14.49 5.28 -8.82
CA GLN A 61 14.55 3.85 -8.49
C GLN A 61 13.16 3.22 -8.36
N THR A 62 12.13 3.90 -8.87
CA THR A 62 10.78 3.35 -8.95
C THR A 62 10.52 2.74 -10.32
N THR A 63 9.77 1.64 -10.34
CA THR A 63 9.29 1.01 -11.56
C THR A 63 7.77 1.02 -11.53
N ARG A 64 7.16 1.50 -12.62
CA ARG A 64 5.71 1.50 -12.82
C ARG A 64 5.32 0.32 -13.71
N TYR A 65 4.41 -0.51 -13.21
CA TYR A 65 3.74 -1.55 -13.96
C TYR A 65 2.28 -1.13 -14.21
N GLU A 66 1.87 -1.21 -15.46
CA GLU A 66 0.49 -1.04 -15.91
C GLU A 66 0.03 -2.34 -16.56
N HIS A 67 -1.10 -2.88 -16.11
CA HIS A 67 -1.66 -4.06 -16.75
C HIS A 67 -2.24 -3.66 -18.12
N PRO A 68 -1.94 -4.39 -19.20
CA PRO A 68 -2.33 -3.98 -20.56
C PRO A 68 -3.85 -3.94 -20.78
N GLU A 69 -4.59 -4.83 -20.13
CA GLU A 69 -6.04 -5.02 -20.38
C GLU A 69 -6.95 -4.64 -19.20
N ARG A 70 -6.38 -4.36 -18.03
CA ARG A 70 -7.14 -4.12 -16.79
C ARG A 70 -6.71 -2.78 -16.23
N SER A 71 -7.65 -2.02 -15.68
CA SER A 71 -7.34 -0.76 -14.99
C SER A 71 -6.65 -1.07 -13.66
N PHE A 72 -5.35 -1.34 -13.75
CA PHE A 72 -4.54 -1.90 -12.69
C PHE A 72 -3.10 -1.42 -12.84
N THR A 73 -2.63 -0.73 -11.81
CA THR A 73 -1.31 -0.10 -11.75
C THR A 73 -0.64 -0.50 -10.46
N GLN A 74 0.67 -0.69 -10.50
CA GLN A 74 1.53 -0.66 -9.31
C GLN A 74 2.79 0.14 -9.58
N VAL A 75 3.28 0.85 -8.56
CA VAL A 75 4.64 1.36 -8.52
C VAL A 75 5.39 0.67 -7.39
N PHE A 76 6.63 0.27 -7.63
CA PHE A 76 7.46 -0.43 -6.66
C PHE A 76 8.93 -0.05 -6.80
N CYS A 77 9.70 -0.29 -5.74
CA CYS A 77 11.15 -0.08 -5.75
C CYS A 77 11.83 -1.13 -6.64
N SER A 78 12.65 -0.70 -7.60
CA SER A 78 13.38 -1.58 -8.52
C SER A 78 14.41 -2.48 -7.82
N THR A 79 14.85 -2.11 -6.61
CA THR A 79 15.84 -2.87 -5.83
C THR A 79 15.22 -3.95 -4.94
N CYS A 80 14.11 -3.65 -4.25
CA CYS A 80 13.55 -4.55 -3.23
C CYS A 80 12.10 -4.99 -3.47
N GLY A 81 11.45 -4.47 -4.52
CA GLY A 81 10.07 -4.84 -4.86
C GLY A 81 8.98 -4.24 -3.96
N SER A 82 9.32 -3.49 -2.91
CA SER A 82 8.32 -2.86 -2.04
C SER A 82 7.39 -1.94 -2.84
N GLY A 83 6.08 -2.09 -2.63
CA GLY A 83 5.07 -1.19 -3.18
C GLY A 83 5.27 0.24 -2.66
N LEU A 84 5.13 1.21 -3.55
CA LEU A 84 5.34 2.63 -3.29
C LEU A 84 4.14 3.45 -3.78
N PRO A 85 3.98 4.70 -3.31
CA PRO A 85 2.89 5.55 -3.73
C PRO A 85 2.84 5.79 -5.24
N TYR A 86 1.64 5.93 -5.79
CA TYR A 86 1.44 6.24 -7.20
C TYR A 86 0.11 6.92 -7.47
N VAL A 87 0.12 7.83 -8.45
CA VAL A 87 -1.13 8.36 -8.99
C VAL A 87 -1.77 7.29 -9.88
N ASN A 88 -3.04 7.02 -9.63
CA ASN A 88 -3.80 6.03 -10.38
C ASN A 88 -4.01 6.48 -11.85
N SER A 89 -4.41 5.55 -12.72
CA SER A 89 -4.58 5.82 -14.16
C SER A 89 -5.57 6.95 -14.49
N SER A 90 -6.56 7.21 -13.63
CA SER A 90 -7.51 8.31 -13.82
C SER A 90 -6.99 9.67 -13.38
N GLY A 91 -5.82 9.74 -12.74
CA GLY A 91 -5.25 10.98 -12.22
C GLY A 91 -5.97 11.55 -10.99
N LYS A 92 -6.98 10.85 -10.46
CA LYS A 92 -7.86 11.39 -9.41
C LYS A 92 -7.37 11.13 -7.99
N TYR A 93 -6.52 10.12 -7.80
CA TYR A 93 -6.07 9.74 -6.47
C TYR A 93 -4.60 9.36 -6.50
N LEU A 94 -3.86 9.85 -5.50
CA LEU A 94 -2.65 9.19 -5.04
C LEU A 94 -3.06 7.98 -4.20
N ILE A 95 -2.56 6.81 -4.59
CA ILE A 95 -2.68 5.57 -3.84
C ILE A 95 -1.39 5.38 -3.05
N VAL A 96 -1.48 5.15 -1.74
CA VAL A 96 -0.36 4.96 -0.83
C VAL A 96 -0.48 3.56 -0.20
N PRO A 97 0.41 2.60 -0.51
CA PRO A 97 0.47 1.34 0.22
C PRO A 97 0.77 1.60 1.69
N ALA A 98 -0.13 1.20 2.60
CA ALA A 98 -0.02 1.54 4.01
C ALA A 98 1.29 1.00 4.65
N GLY A 99 1.75 -0.17 4.21
CA GLY A 99 3.01 -0.77 4.68
C GLY A 99 4.29 -0.07 4.18
N SER A 100 4.17 0.98 3.36
CA SER A 100 5.32 1.81 2.95
C SER A 100 5.52 3.05 3.85
N LEU A 101 4.63 3.27 4.82
CA LEU A 101 4.73 4.37 5.80
C LEU A 101 5.54 3.92 7.02
N ASP A 102 6.31 4.84 7.60
CA ASP A 102 7.14 4.58 8.80
C ASP A 102 6.32 4.61 10.10
N SER A 103 5.10 5.14 10.06
CA SER A 103 4.18 5.21 11.19
C SER A 103 2.74 4.97 10.76
N GLU A 104 1.89 4.56 11.70
CA GLU A 104 0.46 4.37 11.45
C GLU A 104 -0.20 5.71 11.06
N PRO A 105 -1.02 5.73 9.99
CA PRO A 105 -1.81 6.91 9.63
C PRO A 105 -2.98 7.09 10.61
N SER A 106 -3.45 8.32 10.82
CA SER A 106 -4.65 8.56 11.65
C SER A 106 -5.94 8.01 11.05
N LYS A 107 -5.92 7.65 9.76
CA LYS A 107 -7.08 7.14 9.03
C LYS A 107 -7.39 5.70 9.43
N ALA A 108 -8.56 5.48 10.01
CA ALA A 108 -9.10 4.13 10.20
C ALA A 108 -9.50 3.48 8.87
N VAL A 109 -9.43 2.15 8.81
CA VAL A 109 -9.87 1.33 7.68
C VAL A 109 -11.36 1.54 7.43
N ASP A 110 -11.73 1.98 6.23
CA ASP A 110 -13.12 2.21 5.85
C ASP A 110 -13.83 0.93 5.45
N ALA A 111 -13.16 0.08 4.68
CA ALA A 111 -13.78 -1.13 4.12
C ALA A 111 -12.76 -2.19 3.72
N ARG A 112 -13.22 -3.44 3.77
CA ARG A 112 -12.61 -4.55 3.03
C ARG A 112 -13.42 -4.81 1.77
N ILE A 113 -12.78 -4.75 0.62
CA ILE A 113 -13.43 -4.85 -0.70
C ILE A 113 -13.03 -6.16 -1.40
N PHE A 114 -13.90 -6.65 -2.29
CA PHE A 114 -13.75 -7.95 -2.98
C PHE A 114 -13.63 -9.15 -2.02
N CYS A 115 -14.31 -9.11 -0.87
CA CYS A 115 -14.25 -10.17 0.14
C CYS A 115 -14.76 -11.55 -0.33
N GLN A 116 -15.50 -11.62 -1.43
CA GLN A 116 -15.88 -12.91 -2.04
C GLN A 116 -14.66 -13.70 -2.52
N GLU A 117 -13.56 -13.03 -2.86
CA GLU A 117 -12.30 -13.64 -3.29
C GLU A 117 -11.31 -13.86 -2.13
N GLN A 118 -11.74 -13.62 -0.89
CA GLN A 118 -10.90 -13.81 0.28
C GLN A 118 -10.54 -15.31 0.42
N THR A 119 -9.25 -15.58 0.56
CA THR A 119 -8.72 -16.96 0.64
C THR A 119 -9.04 -17.60 1.99
N SER A 120 -9.18 -18.94 2.00
CA SER A 120 -9.43 -19.71 3.24
C SER A 120 -8.29 -19.57 4.23
N TRP A 121 -7.04 -19.66 3.77
CA TRP A 121 -5.85 -19.55 4.62
C TRP A 121 -5.74 -18.20 5.35
N HIS A 122 -6.27 -17.12 4.77
CA HIS A 122 -6.31 -15.84 5.47
C HIS A 122 -7.34 -15.86 6.61
N LYS A 123 -8.52 -16.46 6.39
CA LYS A 123 -9.56 -16.57 7.42
C LYS A 123 -9.11 -17.47 8.57
N GLU A 124 -8.51 -18.61 8.25
CA GLU A 124 -7.95 -19.54 9.23
C GLU A 124 -6.78 -18.91 9.99
N GLY A 125 -5.92 -18.17 9.30
CA GLY A 125 -4.79 -17.44 9.89
C GLY A 125 -5.18 -16.42 10.95
N LEU A 126 -6.37 -15.81 10.86
CA LEU A 126 -6.88 -14.88 11.88
C LEU A 126 -7.17 -15.55 13.23
N SER A 127 -7.34 -16.88 13.24
CA SER A 127 -7.58 -17.69 14.44
C SER A 127 -6.36 -18.56 14.79
N ALA A 128 -5.24 -18.40 14.09
CA ALA A 128 -4.04 -19.17 14.34
C ALA A 128 -3.41 -18.80 15.69
N LYS A 129 -2.56 -19.70 16.20
CA LYS A 129 -1.76 -19.44 17.41
C LYS A 129 -0.85 -18.22 17.17
N ILE A 130 -0.77 -17.35 18.18
CA ILE A 130 0.01 -16.11 18.13
C ILE A 130 1.29 -16.30 18.92
N PHE A 131 2.41 -15.89 18.34
CA PHE A 131 3.74 -15.92 18.94
C PHE A 131 4.43 -14.58 18.64
N ASP A 132 5.23 -14.07 19.59
CA ASP A 132 6.05 -12.86 19.38
C ASP A 132 7.29 -13.13 18.50
N GLY A 133 7.64 -14.41 18.29
CA GLY A 133 8.75 -14.87 17.47
C GLY A 133 8.42 -16.18 16.75
N PHE A 134 9.45 -16.90 16.28
CA PHE A 134 9.22 -18.22 15.67
C PHE A 134 8.56 -19.18 16.66
N PRO A 135 7.52 -19.93 16.26
CA PRO A 135 7.06 -21.05 17.07
C PRO A 135 8.21 -22.05 17.19
N GLU A 136 8.48 -22.53 18.42
CA GLU A 136 9.52 -23.54 18.70
C GLU A 136 9.46 -24.76 17.77
#